data_AF-A0A951EVC1-F1
#
_entry.id   AF-A0A951EVC1-F1
#
_cell.length_a   1.000
_cell.length_b   1.000
_cell.length_c   1.000
_cell.angle_alpha   90.00
_cell.angle_beta   90.00
_cell.angle_gamma   90.00
#
_symmetry.space_group_name_H-M   'P 1'
#
loop_
_entity.id
_entity.type
_entity.pdbx_description
1 polymer ?
#
loop_
_entity_poly.entity_id
_entity_poly.type
_entity_poly.pdbx_seq_one_letter_code
_entity_poly.pdbx_strand_id
1 'polypeptide(L)'
;MRRASSKRRNQTGLTLVELIVAFSIMLILTTMAVPLARSRVRAERERELRRALQDIRYAIDRYKDLADANAFGPIKQGTDGYPESLQQLVDGVKLAGPKDQKVYLLRRVPI
;
A
#
# COMPACT_ATOMS: atom_id res chain seq x y z
N MET A 1 1.79 12.60 75.59
CA MET A 1 1.73 11.90 74.29
C MET A 1 2.19 12.84 73.18
N ARG A 2 3.13 12.39 72.35
CA ARG A 2 3.92 13.18 71.38
C ARG A 2 3.07 13.62 70.18
N ARG A 3 3.06 14.92 69.85
CA ARG A 3 2.52 15.43 68.57
C ARG A 3 3.47 15.04 67.44
N ALA A 4 2.99 14.22 66.51
CA ALA A 4 3.71 13.90 65.28
C ALA A 4 3.74 15.16 64.38
N SER A 5 4.91 15.76 64.26
CA SER A 5 5.15 16.85 63.32
C SER A 5 5.21 16.27 61.91
N SER A 6 4.18 16.56 61.10
CA SER A 6 4.18 16.25 59.67
C SER A 6 5.27 17.07 58.98
N LYS A 7 6.41 16.42 58.72
CA LYS A 7 7.51 16.97 57.91
C LYS A 7 6.97 17.19 56.50
N ARG A 8 6.48 18.41 56.18
CA ARG A 8 6.18 18.80 54.81
C ARG A 8 7.48 18.65 54.03
N ARG A 9 7.54 17.68 53.12
CA ARG A 9 8.64 17.57 52.16
C ARG A 9 8.70 18.91 51.43
N ASN A 10 9.84 19.60 51.51
CA ASN A 10 10.12 20.77 50.69
C ASN A 10 9.96 20.35 49.22
N GLN A 11 8.84 20.71 48.61
CA GLN A 11 8.65 20.60 47.18
C GLN A 11 9.44 21.77 46.58
N THR A 12 10.67 21.49 46.16
CA THR A 12 11.45 22.43 45.34
C THR A 12 10.78 22.49 43.96
N GLY A 13 10.38 23.69 43.53
CA GLY A 13 9.83 23.91 42.20
C GLY A 13 10.88 23.69 41.09
N LEU A 14 10.41 23.63 39.84
CA LEU A 14 11.27 23.51 38.66
C LEU A 14 12.05 24.81 38.43
N THR A 15 13.31 24.68 38.03
CA THR A 15 14.12 25.83 37.63
C THR A 15 13.81 26.24 36.19
N LEU A 16 14.07 27.51 35.86
CA LEU A 16 13.95 28.01 34.50
C LEU A 16 14.86 27.24 33.51
N VAL A 17 16.03 26.79 33.99
CA VAL A 17 16.97 25.99 33.20
C VAL A 17 16.38 24.61 32.87
N GLU A 18 15.77 23.92 33.83
CA GLU A 18 15.13 22.62 33.58
C GLU A 18 13.99 22.74 32.56
N LEU A 19 13.18 23.81 32.64
CA LEU A 19 12.13 24.05 31.65
C LEU A 19 12.71 24.29 30.25
N ILE A 20 13.77 25.09 30.14
CA ILE A 20 14.44 25.32 28.84
C ILE A 20 14.98 24.00 28.28
N VAL A 21 15.68 23.20 29.08
CA VAL A 21 16.23 21.92 28.65
C VAL A 21 15.12 20.97 28.20
N ALA A 22 14.03 20.85 28.98
CA ALA A 22 12.89 20.01 28.63
C ALA A 22 12.21 20.46 27.32
N PHE A 23 12.01 21.76 27.12
CA PHE A 23 11.46 22.32 25.89
C PHE A 23 12.39 22.11 24.70
N SER A 24 13.70 22.29 24.86
CA SER A 24 14.68 22.03 23.80
C SER A 24 14.64 20.57 23.37
N ILE A 25 14.59 19.62 24.30
CA ILE A 25 14.45 18.19 23.97
C ILE A 25 13.13 17.92 23.25
N MET A 26 12.01 18.47 23.75
CA MET A 26 10.70 18.32 23.09
C MET A 26 10.71 18.86 21.65
N LEU A 27 11.32 20.02 21.39
CA LEU A 27 11.42 20.61 20.05
C LEU A 27 12.21 19.70 19.09
N ILE A 28 13.33 19.15 19.54
CA ILE A 28 14.14 18.24 18.72
C ILE A 28 13.34 16.97 18.38
N LEU A 29 12.69 16.35 19.36
CA LEU A 29 11.90 15.14 19.12
C LEU A 29 10.71 15.40 18.17
N THR A 30 10.03 16.54 18.34
CA THR A 30 8.86 16.89 17.55
C THR A 30 9.21 17.12 16.08
N THR A 31 10.34 17.78 15.79
CA THR A 31 10.80 18.02 14.41
C THR A 31 11.13 16.72 13.67
N MET A 32 11.69 15.72 14.36
CA MET A 32 12.01 14.41 13.76
C MET A 32 10.80 13.48 13.59
N ALA A 33 9.75 13.63 14.43
CA ALA A 33 8.58 12.75 14.38
C ALA A 33 7.78 12.85 13.07
N VAL A 34 7.62 14.06 12.52
CA VAL A 34 6.82 14.32 11.32
C VAL A 34 7.35 13.64 10.04
N PRO A 35 8.65 13.78 9.66
CA PRO A 35 9.17 13.15 8.45
C PRO A 35 9.13 11.62 8.52
N LEU A 36 9.28 11.03 9.71
CA LEU A 36 9.17 9.58 9.92
C LEU A 36 7.76 9.07 9.66
N ALA A 37 6.72 9.78 10.12
CA ALA A 37 5.34 9.40 9.82
C ALA A 37 5.04 9.48 8.31
N ARG A 38 5.50 10.55 7.64
CA ARG A 38 5.28 10.74 6.19
C ARG A 38 5.99 9.67 5.34
N SER A 39 7.20 9.26 5.70
CA SER A 39 7.94 8.24 4.95
C SER A 39 7.28 6.86 5.03
N ARG A 40 6.69 6.51 6.18
CA ARG A 40 5.92 5.27 6.36
C ARG A 40 4.72 5.22 5.45
N VAL A 41 3.90 6.27 5.44
CA VAL A 41 2.72 6.37 4.56
C VAL A 41 3.11 6.29 3.08
N ARG A 42 4.21 6.95 2.70
CA ARG A 42 4.72 6.88 1.32
C ARG A 42 5.14 5.45 0.94
N ALA A 43 5.86 4.76 1.81
CA ALA A 43 6.29 3.39 1.57
C ALA A 43 5.12 2.41 1.46
N GLU A 44 4.04 2.61 2.21
CA GLU A 44 2.81 1.82 2.09
C GLU A 44 2.12 2.03 0.74
N ARG A 45 1.92 3.28 0.34
CA ARG A 45 1.33 3.62 -0.97
C ARG A 45 2.14 3.06 -2.13
N GLU A 46 3.47 3.13 -2.03
CA GLU A 46 4.34 2.57 -3.06
C GLU A 46 4.23 1.04 -3.15
N ARG A 47 4.10 0.36 -2.01
CA ARG A 47 3.87 -1.10 -2.00
C ARG A 47 2.53 -1.45 -2.63
N GLU A 48 1.47 -0.69 -2.34
CA GLU A 48 0.15 -0.89 -2.95
C GLU A 48 0.20 -0.68 -4.47
N LEU A 49 0.83 0.40 -4.94
CA LEU A 49 1.02 0.66 -6.35
C LEU A 49 1.83 -0.44 -7.05
N ARG A 50 2.93 -0.90 -6.44
CA ARG A 50 3.75 -1.98 -6.98
C ARG A 50 2.97 -3.29 -7.07
N ARG A 51 2.12 -3.60 -6.09
CA ARG A 51 1.21 -4.76 -6.13
C ARG A 51 0.20 -4.63 -7.27
N ALA A 52 -0.44 -3.46 -7.41
CA ALA A 52 -1.36 -3.18 -8.51
C ALA A 52 -0.72 -3.41 -9.89
N LEU A 53 0.52 -2.92 -10.09
CA LEU A 53 1.26 -3.15 -11.33
C LEU A 53 1.64 -4.62 -11.54
N GLN A 54 2.00 -5.35 -10.49
CA GLN A 54 2.28 -6.78 -10.58
C GLN A 54 1.04 -7.58 -10.96
N ASP A 55 -0.12 -7.27 -10.39
CA ASP A 55 -1.39 -7.92 -10.73
C ASP A 55 -1.76 -7.70 -12.20
N ILE A 56 -1.64 -6.45 -12.68
CA ILE A 56 -1.88 -6.11 -14.08
C ILE A 56 -0.93 -6.87 -15.01
N ARG A 57 0.37 -6.86 -14.70
CA ARG A 57 1.38 -7.54 -15.50
C ARG A 57 1.10 -9.05 -15.58
N TYR A 58 0.85 -9.68 -14.43
CA TYR A 58 0.57 -11.11 -14.38
C TYR A 58 -0.68 -11.49 -15.18
N ALA A 59 -1.72 -10.65 -15.16
CA ALA A 59 -2.93 -10.90 -15.94
C ALA A 59 -2.70 -10.74 -17.45
N ILE A 60 -1.87 -9.77 -17.87
CA ILE A 60 -1.47 -9.59 -19.28
C ILE A 60 -0.62 -10.77 -19.75
N ASP A 61 0.38 -11.17 -18.96
CA ASP A 61 1.26 -12.30 -19.28
C ASP A 61 0.42 -13.58 -19.42
N ARG A 62 -0.51 -13.82 -18.50
CA ARG A 62 -1.43 -14.97 -18.58
C ARG A 62 -2.39 -14.89 -19.77
N TYR A 63 -2.85 -13.71 -20.18
CA TYR A 63 -3.61 -13.55 -21.42
C TYR A 63 -2.77 -14.01 -22.61
N LYS A 64 -1.52 -13.54 -22.68
CA LYS A 64 -0.59 -13.86 -23.78
C LYS A 64 -0.31 -15.36 -23.84
N ASP A 65 -0.04 -16.01 -22.71
CA ASP A 65 0.15 -17.46 -22.63
C ASP A 65 -1.04 -18.24 -23.18
N LEU A 66 -2.27 -17.81 -22.86
CA LEU A 66 -3.50 -18.42 -23.35
C LEU A 66 -3.71 -18.16 -24.85
N ALA A 67 -3.37 -16.96 -25.33
CA ALA A 67 -3.45 -16.62 -26.74
C ALA A 67 -2.45 -17.44 -27.57
N ASP A 68 -1.21 -17.59 -27.08
CA ASP A 68 -0.17 -18.39 -27.72
C ASP A 68 -0.51 -19.89 -27.70
N ALA A 69 -1.24 -20.34 -26.67
CA ALA A 69 -1.83 -21.69 -26.61
C ALA A 69 -3.09 -21.87 -27.49
N ASN A 70 -3.47 -20.87 -28.29
CA ASN A 70 -4.69 -20.85 -29.13
C ASN A 70 -6.01 -21.03 -28.33
N ALA A 71 -6.00 -20.71 -27.03
CA ALA A 71 -7.17 -20.92 -26.16
C ALA A 71 -8.36 -20.01 -26.50
N PHE A 72 -8.14 -18.90 -27.19
CA PHE A 72 -9.18 -17.94 -27.61
C PHE A 72 -9.59 -18.08 -29.09
N GLY A 73 -8.98 -19.02 -29.83
CA GLY A 73 -9.15 -19.15 -31.28
C GLY A 73 -8.25 -18.19 -32.07
N PRO A 74 -8.63 -17.82 -33.32
CA PRO A 74 -7.80 -16.96 -34.16
C PRO A 74 -7.55 -15.59 -33.51
N ILE A 75 -6.27 -15.27 -33.30
CA ILE A 75 -5.86 -13.98 -32.75
C ILE A 75 -6.23 -12.88 -33.75
N LYS A 76 -6.83 -11.79 -33.26
CA LYS A 76 -7.10 -10.61 -34.09
C LYS A 76 -5.79 -10.01 -34.60
N GLN A 77 -5.73 -9.72 -35.89
CA GLN A 77 -4.59 -9.07 -36.51
C GLN A 77 -4.30 -7.71 -35.84
N GLY A 78 -3.03 -7.42 -35.58
CA GLY A 78 -2.58 -6.17 -34.95
C GLY A 78 -2.60 -6.15 -33.42
N THR A 79 -3.06 -7.22 -32.76
CA THR A 79 -3.02 -7.34 -31.28
C THR A 79 -1.82 -8.14 -30.77
N ASP A 80 -1.15 -8.90 -31.66
CA ASP A 80 -0.03 -9.81 -31.35
C ASP A 80 -0.29 -10.76 -30.16
N GLY A 81 -1.55 -11.06 -29.87
CA GLY A 81 -1.95 -11.92 -28.74
C GLY A 81 -2.00 -11.21 -27.39
N TYR A 82 -2.05 -9.88 -27.34
CA TYR A 82 -2.26 -9.08 -26.13
C TYR A 82 -3.69 -8.53 -26.03
N PRO A 83 -4.19 -8.21 -24.82
CA PRO A 83 -5.51 -7.62 -24.64
C PRO A 83 -5.56 -6.17 -25.18
N GLU A 84 -6.67 -5.78 -25.79
CA GLU A 84 -6.87 -4.42 -26.33
C GLU A 84 -7.09 -3.38 -25.20
N SER A 85 -7.60 -3.83 -24.05
CA SER A 85 -7.79 -3.00 -22.86
C SER A 85 -7.70 -3.83 -21.58
N LEU A 86 -7.37 -3.19 -20.45
CA LEU A 86 -7.42 -3.86 -19.15
C LEU A 86 -8.84 -4.29 -18.75
N GLN A 87 -9.86 -3.61 -19.26
CA GLN A 87 -11.25 -3.95 -19.01
C GLN A 87 -11.61 -5.33 -19.59
N GLN A 88 -11.01 -5.70 -20.72
CA GLN A 88 -11.17 -7.04 -21.31
C GLN A 88 -10.75 -8.17 -20.35
N LEU A 89 -9.73 -7.93 -19.51
CA LEU A 89 -9.25 -8.89 -18.51
C LEU A 89 -10.26 -9.08 -17.36
N VAL A 90 -11.13 -8.10 -17.13
CA VAL A 90 -12.18 -8.09 -16.09
C VAL A 90 -13.50 -8.62 -16.63
N ASP A 91 -13.90 -8.24 -17.85
CA ASP A 91 -15.17 -8.67 -18.46
C ASP A 91 -15.17 -10.16 -18.85
N GLY A 92 -13.97 -10.74 -18.94
CA GLY A 92 -13.73 -12.14 -19.23
C GLY A 92 -13.72 -12.43 -20.73
N VAL A 93 -12.76 -13.25 -21.13
CA VAL A 93 -12.49 -13.60 -22.53
C VAL A 93 -13.06 -14.99 -22.81
N LYS A 94 -13.79 -15.14 -23.92
CA LYS A 94 -14.37 -16.42 -24.32
C LYS A 94 -13.28 -17.39 -24.77
N LEU A 95 -13.34 -18.62 -24.28
CA LEU A 95 -12.48 -19.71 -24.73
C LEU A 95 -13.02 -20.32 -26.02
N ALA A 96 -12.12 -20.80 -26.87
CA ALA A 96 -12.46 -21.60 -28.04
C ALA A 96 -12.98 -22.97 -27.58
N GLY A 97 -14.25 -23.24 -27.87
CA GLY A 97 -14.89 -24.51 -27.55
C GLY A 97 -16.40 -24.47 -27.74
N PRO A 98 -17.07 -25.63 -27.69
CA PRO A 98 -18.53 -25.72 -27.88
C PRO A 98 -19.33 -25.13 -26.70
N LYS A 99 -18.70 -24.86 -25.55
CA LYS A 99 -19.31 -24.21 -24.40
C LYS A 99 -18.84 -22.75 -24.34
N ASP A 100 -19.77 -21.83 -24.07
CA ASP A 100 -19.50 -20.39 -23.91
C ASP A 100 -18.82 -20.08 -22.57
N GLN A 101 -17.64 -20.68 -22.34
CA GLN A 101 -16.87 -20.51 -21.11
C GLN A 101 -15.98 -19.27 -21.24
N LYS A 102 -16.07 -18.38 -20.24
CA LYS A 102 -15.21 -17.21 -20.13
C LYS A 102 -14.13 -17.41 -19.07
N VAL A 103 -12.93 -16.91 -19.35
CA VAL A 103 -11.84 -16.82 -18.36
C VAL A 103 -11.67 -15.37 -17.93
N TYR A 104 -11.69 -15.17 -16.62
CA TYR A 104 -11.48 -13.89 -15.96
C TYR A 104 -10.04 -13.82 -15.44
N LEU A 105 -9.28 -12.83 -15.90
CA LEU A 105 -7.85 -12.69 -15.62
C LEU A 105 -7.59 -11.66 -14.52
N LEU A 106 -8.47 -10.67 -14.39
CA LEU A 106 -8.53 -9.71 -13.29
C LEU A 106 -9.91 -9.71 -12.64
N ARG A 107 -9.97 -9.46 -11.33
CA ARG A 107 -11.24 -9.26 -10.60
C ARG A 107 -11.77 -7.82 -10.74
N ARG A 108 -10.85 -6.87 -10.88
CA ARG A 108 -11.08 -5.45 -11.12
C ARG A 108 -9.76 -4.87 -11.64
N VAL A 109 -9.81 -3.73 -12.31
CA VAL A 109 -8.60 -2.97 -12.61
C VAL A 109 -8.07 -2.37 -11.30
N PRO A 110 -6.87 -2.73 -10.83
CA PRO A 110 -6.27 -2.09 -9.67
C PRO A 110 -6.04 -0.60 -9.93
N ILE A 111 -6.34 0.25 -8.95
CA ILE A 111 -6.17 1.72 -8.99
C ILE A 111 -5.22 2.19 -7.90
#